data_AF-A0A5E7Z7B9-F1
#
_entry.id   AF-A0A5E7Z7B9-F1
#
_cell.length_a   1.000
_cell.length_b   1.000
_cell.length_c   1.000
_cell.angle_alpha   90.00
_cell.angle_beta   90.00
_cell.angle_gamma   90.00
#
_symmetry.space_group_name_H-M   'P 1'
#
loop_
_entity.id
_entity.type
_entity.pdbx_description
1 polymer ?
#
loop_
_entity_poly.entity_id
_entity_poly.type
_entity_poly.pdbx_seq_one_letter_code
_entity_poly.pdbx_strand_id
1 'polypeptide(L)'
;MIDFLHVSRSFRKTFAVRASEWALAIMLVNWSLVLFANPELFADRESYAPLQDIMRQETWALVCFAAGAGRLIVLMINGAWRRSPHLRAAGAFIACFFWSQITLGFAQSEIWGTGMAIYPVLFALDAYNVFRAITDAAIIDNHFNRAVSDGPANP
;
A
#
# COMPACT_ATOMS: atom_id res chain seq x y z
N MET A 1 -7.17 -19.73 -23.57
CA MET A 1 -5.72 -19.47 -23.69
C MET A 1 -5.51 -17.98 -23.46
N ILE A 2 -4.94 -17.59 -22.31
CA ILE A 2 -4.68 -16.18 -22.02
C ILE A 2 -3.57 -15.71 -22.96
N ASP A 3 -3.84 -14.72 -23.80
CA ASP A 3 -2.83 -14.13 -24.67
C ASP A 3 -1.86 -13.30 -23.81
N PHE A 4 -0.60 -13.75 -23.75
CA PHE A 4 0.48 -13.08 -23.02
C PHE A 4 0.65 -11.62 -23.45
N LEU A 5 0.38 -11.29 -24.72
CA LEU A 5 0.45 -9.92 -25.23
C LEU A 5 -0.62 -9.02 -24.60
N HIS A 6 -1.82 -9.56 -24.37
CA HIS A 6 -2.91 -8.84 -23.71
C HIS A 6 -2.56 -8.52 -22.25
N VAL A 7 -2.06 -9.53 -21.52
CA VAL A 7 -1.62 -9.38 -20.11
C VAL A 7 -0.50 -8.34 -19.99
N SER A 8 0.52 -8.43 -20.85
CA SER A 8 1.65 -7.49 -20.84
C SER A 8 1.23 -6.05 -21.12
N ARG A 9 0.35 -5.82 -22.11
CA ARG A 9 -0.17 -4.47 -22.42
C ARG A 9 -1.02 -3.92 -21.29
N SER A 10 -1.91 -4.74 -20.71
CA SER A 10 -2.74 -4.35 -19.56
C SER A 10 -1.87 -3.95 -18.36
N PHE A 11 -0.85 -4.76 -18.06
CA PHE A 11 0.07 -4.49 -16.97
C PHE A 11 0.82 -3.18 -17.18
N ARG A 12 1.42 -2.95 -18.36
CA ARG A 12 2.16 -1.70 -18.65
C ARG A 12 1.29 -0.45 -18.52
N LYS A 13 0.06 -0.48 -19.06
CA LYS A 13 -0.88 0.65 -18.98
C LYS A 13 -1.23 0.98 -17.53
N THR A 14 -1.50 -0.05 -16.74
CA THR A 14 -1.92 0.13 -15.35
C THR A 14 -0.76 0.38 -14.40
N PHE A 15 0.47 -0.03 -14.74
CA PHE A 15 1.67 0.20 -13.95
C PHE A 15 1.97 1.70 -13.83
N ALA A 16 2.02 2.44 -14.95
CA ALA A 16 2.32 3.87 -14.95
C ALA A 16 1.30 4.69 -14.14
N VAL A 17 0.01 4.39 -14.30
CA VAL A 17 -1.07 5.06 -13.55
C VAL A 17 -0.97 4.81 -12.04
N ARG A 18 -0.38 3.68 -11.64
CA ARG A 18 -0.32 3.21 -10.25
C ARG A 18 1.10 3.28 -9.68
N ALA A 19 2.01 4.02 -10.31
CA ALA A 19 3.42 4.07 -9.92
C ALA A 19 3.62 4.44 -8.44
N SER A 20 2.79 5.35 -7.90
CA SER A 20 2.79 5.72 -6.48
C SER A 20 2.51 4.54 -5.54
N GLU A 21 1.55 3.67 -5.89
CA GLU A 21 1.18 2.50 -5.09
C GLU A 21 2.28 1.44 -5.10
N TRP A 22 2.92 1.24 -6.26
CA TRP A 22 4.09 0.38 -6.38
C TRP A 22 5.24 0.90 -5.54
N ALA A 23 5.59 2.19 -5.68
CA ALA A 23 6.67 2.81 -4.94
C ALA A 23 6.47 2.67 -3.43
N LEU A 24 5.27 2.99 -2.91
CA LEU A 24 4.99 2.90 -1.48
C LEU A 24 4.98 1.46 -0.96
N ALA A 25 4.46 0.51 -1.72
CA ALA A 25 4.52 -0.90 -1.34
C ALA A 25 5.98 -1.41 -1.29
N ILE A 26 6.81 -1.03 -2.28
CA ILE A 26 8.25 -1.34 -2.30
C ILE A 26 8.96 -0.68 -1.12
N MET A 27 8.67 0.59 -0.83
CA MET A 27 9.28 1.30 0.29
C MET A 27 8.92 0.67 1.63
N LEU A 28 7.68 0.18 1.82
CA LEU A 28 7.28 -0.49 3.05
C LEU A 28 7.98 -1.86 3.22
N VAL A 29 8.13 -2.60 2.12
CA VAL A 29 8.95 -3.83 2.11
C VAL A 29 10.41 -3.50 2.44
N ASN A 30 11.00 -2.50 1.79
CA ASN A 30 12.39 -2.10 2.04
C ASN A 30 12.62 -1.63 3.48
N TRP A 31 11.68 -0.85 4.04
CA TRP A 31 11.74 -0.43 5.43
C TRP A 31 11.77 -1.65 6.37
N SER A 32 10.94 -2.66 6.10
CA SER A 32 10.92 -3.91 6.86
C SER A 32 12.22 -4.72 6.70
N LEU A 33 12.78 -4.77 5.49
CA LEU A 33 14.07 -5.43 5.23
C LEU A 33 15.21 -4.74 5.98
N VAL A 34 15.19 -3.41 6.09
CA VAL A 34 16.15 -2.66 6.92
C VAL A 34 16.02 -3.06 8.39
N LEU A 35 14.81 -3.22 8.92
CA LEU A 35 14.61 -3.70 10.29
C LEU A 35 15.13 -5.12 10.49
N PHE A 36 14.88 -6.03 9.55
CA PHE A 36 15.44 -7.39 9.64
C PHE A 36 16.97 -7.40 9.57
N ALA A 37 17.55 -6.54 8.74
CA ALA A 37 19.00 -6.43 8.60
C ALA A 37 19.70 -5.79 9.80
N ASN A 38 18.97 -5.07 10.65
CA ASN A 38 19.50 -4.37 11.83
C ASN A 38 18.68 -4.70 13.09
N PRO A 39 18.79 -5.93 13.66
CA PRO A 39 17.89 -6.41 14.72
C PRO A 39 17.82 -5.53 15.97
N GLU A 40 18.89 -4.82 16.29
CA GLU A 40 18.99 -3.94 17.47
C GLU A 40 18.67 -2.47 17.17
N LEU A 41 18.20 -2.13 15.95
CA LEU A 41 18.01 -0.74 15.51
C LEU A 41 17.11 0.07 16.45
N PHE A 42 16.01 -0.50 16.94
CA PHE A 42 15.09 0.16 17.86
C PHE A 42 15.73 0.33 19.24
N ALA A 43 16.46 -0.69 19.71
CA ALA A 43 17.13 -0.65 21.00
C ALA A 43 18.30 0.36 21.03
N ASP A 44 19.02 0.49 19.91
CA ASP A 44 20.20 1.36 19.78
C ASP A 44 19.86 2.83 19.53
N ARG A 45 18.61 3.15 19.15
CA ARG A 45 18.24 4.47 18.63
C ARG A 45 16.96 4.98 19.30
N GLU A 46 17.13 6.01 20.12
CA GLU A 46 16.05 6.69 20.84
C GLU A 46 14.94 7.23 19.92
N SER A 47 15.25 7.55 18.65
CA SER A 47 14.25 7.99 17.65
C SER A 47 13.16 6.95 17.35
N TYR A 48 13.40 5.67 17.67
CA TYR A 48 12.44 4.58 17.49
C TYR A 48 11.70 4.20 18.78
N ALA A 49 12.03 4.81 19.93
CA ALA A 49 11.43 4.46 21.22
C ALA A 49 9.89 4.48 21.19
N PRO A 50 9.21 5.49 20.62
CA PRO A 50 7.74 5.48 20.55
C PRO A 50 7.16 4.33 19.70
N LEU A 51 7.89 3.87 18.68
CA LEU A 51 7.46 2.69 17.90
C LEU A 51 7.69 1.40 18.69
N GLN A 52 8.77 1.33 19.46
CA GLN A 52 9.10 0.21 20.33
C GLN A 52 8.07 0.02 21.45
N ASP A 53 7.48 1.11 21.95
CA ASP A 53 6.41 1.09 22.95
C ASP A 53 5.11 0.47 22.42
N ILE A 54 4.87 0.52 21.11
CA ILE A 54 3.70 -0.09 20.47
C ILE A 54 3.90 -1.61 20.33
N MET A 55 5.03 -2.01 19.75
CA MET A 55 5.41 -3.42 19.61
C MET A 55 6.91 -3.55 19.31
N ARG A 56 7.44 -4.76 19.54
CA ARG A 56 8.84 -5.11 19.25
C ARG A 56 9.18 -4.89 17.77
N GLN A 57 10.44 -4.53 17.51
CA GLN A 57 10.97 -4.34 16.15
C GLN A 57 10.73 -5.55 15.24
N GLU A 58 10.94 -6.77 15.74
CA GLU A 58 10.70 -8.00 14.97
C GLU A 58 9.24 -8.09 14.49
N THR A 59 8.30 -7.69 15.34
CA THR A 59 6.89 -7.66 15.01
C THR A 59 6.62 -6.60 13.93
N TRP A 60 7.16 -5.39 14.09
CA TRP A 60 7.10 -4.33 13.07
C TRP A 60 7.64 -4.81 11.71
N ALA A 61 8.82 -5.41 11.71
CA ALA A 61 9.45 -5.94 10.50
C ALA A 61 8.57 -6.98 9.81
N LEU A 62 8.00 -7.92 10.58
CA LEU A 62 7.14 -8.96 10.03
C LEU A 62 5.82 -8.41 9.47
N VAL A 63 5.10 -7.57 10.22
CA VAL A 63 3.78 -7.08 9.80
C VAL A 63 3.88 -6.08 8.64
N CYS A 64 4.88 -5.20 8.65
CA CYS A 64 5.11 -4.27 7.55
C CYS A 64 5.56 -5.03 6.28
N PHE A 65 6.38 -6.08 6.43
CA PHE A 65 6.78 -6.93 5.29
C PHE A 65 5.57 -7.64 4.70
N ALA A 66 4.75 -8.29 5.53
CA ALA A 66 3.54 -8.98 5.09
C ALA A 66 2.56 -8.01 4.40
N ALA A 67 2.36 -6.82 4.95
CA ALA A 67 1.49 -5.80 4.36
C ALA A 67 2.02 -5.26 3.02
N GLY A 68 3.31 -4.90 2.96
CA GLY A 68 3.95 -4.41 1.74
C GLY A 68 3.99 -5.47 0.64
N ALA A 69 4.42 -6.69 0.96
CA ALA A 69 4.48 -7.80 0.01
C ALA A 69 3.07 -8.23 -0.46
N GLY A 70 2.11 -8.33 0.46
CA GLY A 70 0.72 -8.61 0.14
C GLY A 70 0.14 -7.57 -0.82
N ARG A 71 0.43 -6.28 -0.60
CA ARG A 71 0.02 -5.20 -1.50
C ARG A 71 0.68 -5.32 -2.88
N LEU A 72 1.95 -5.67 -2.97
CA LEU A 72 2.61 -5.92 -4.26
C LEU A 72 1.94 -7.06 -5.03
N ILE A 73 1.57 -8.15 -4.34
CA ILE A 73 0.82 -9.27 -4.94
C ILE A 73 -0.54 -8.79 -5.47
N VAL A 74 -1.27 -8.01 -4.68
CA VAL A 74 -2.56 -7.43 -5.10
C VAL A 74 -2.38 -6.54 -6.34
N LEU A 75 -1.34 -5.72 -6.40
CA LEU A 75 -1.05 -4.84 -7.55
C LEU A 75 -0.69 -5.62 -8.82
N MET A 76 0.12 -6.68 -8.69
CA MET A 76 0.47 -7.60 -9.77
C MET A 76 -0.79 -8.24 -10.35
N ILE A 77 -1.62 -8.87 -9.51
CA ILE A 77 -2.85 -9.54 -9.93
C ILE A 77 -3.82 -8.54 -10.57
N ASN A 78 -3.98 -7.36 -9.97
CA ASN A 78 -4.85 -6.30 -10.50
C ASN A 78 -4.37 -5.73 -11.84
N GLY A 79 -3.06 -5.71 -12.10
CA GLY A 79 -2.50 -5.21 -13.35
C GLY A 79 -2.52 -6.20 -14.49
N ALA A 80 -2.25 -7.46 -14.16
CA ALA A 80 -2.07 -8.53 -15.13
C ALA A 80 -3.39 -9.20 -15.52
N TRP A 81 -4.31 -9.39 -14.57
CA TRP A 81 -5.45 -10.27 -14.78
C TRP A 81 -6.80 -9.68 -14.34
N ARG A 82 -7.14 -9.74 -13.05
CA ARG A 82 -8.48 -9.38 -12.54
C ARG A 82 -8.42 -8.07 -11.77
N ARG A 83 -9.17 -7.07 -12.24
CA ARG A 83 -9.37 -5.81 -11.52
C ARG A 83 -10.21 -6.08 -10.27
N SER A 84 -9.60 -5.89 -9.10
CA SER A 84 -10.21 -5.93 -7.78
C SER A 84 -9.86 -4.65 -7.03
N PRO A 85 -10.63 -3.56 -7.26
CA PRO A 85 -10.35 -2.25 -6.66
C PRO A 85 -10.49 -2.27 -5.13
N HIS A 86 -11.39 -3.08 -4.55
CA HIS A 86 -11.54 -3.21 -3.10
C HIS A 86 -10.30 -3.78 -2.40
N LEU A 87 -9.70 -4.84 -2.94
CA LEU A 87 -8.46 -5.40 -2.39
C LEU A 87 -7.31 -4.39 -2.48
N ARG A 88 -7.31 -3.58 -3.53
CA ARG A 88 -6.36 -2.49 -3.73
C ARG A 88 -6.54 -1.40 -2.67
N ALA A 89 -7.77 -0.98 -2.42
CA ALA A 89 -8.11 0.00 -1.40
C ALA A 89 -7.74 -0.51 0.01
N ALA A 90 -8.06 -1.77 0.31
CA ALA A 90 -7.68 -2.41 1.58
C ALA A 90 -6.16 -2.43 1.77
N GLY A 91 -5.40 -2.83 0.75
CA GLY A 91 -3.93 -2.85 0.81
C GLY A 91 -3.33 -1.45 1.00
N ALA A 92 -3.87 -0.43 0.33
CA ALA A 92 -3.47 0.96 0.53
C ALA A 92 -3.83 1.47 1.92
N PHE A 93 -4.99 1.09 2.47
CA PHE A 93 -5.44 1.52 3.79
C PHE A 93 -4.56 0.94 4.90
N ILE A 94 -4.24 -0.36 4.81
CA ILE A 94 -3.33 -1.03 5.75
C ILE A 94 -1.93 -0.39 5.71
N ALA A 95 -1.39 -0.14 4.53
CA ALA A 95 -0.08 0.50 4.39
C ALA A 95 -0.11 1.97 4.89
N CYS A 96 -1.19 2.70 4.63
CA CYS A 96 -1.41 4.05 5.13
C CYS A 96 -1.42 4.10 6.67
N PHE A 97 -1.99 3.08 7.32
CA PHE A 97 -1.92 2.93 8.77
C PHE A 97 -0.47 2.78 9.26
N PHE A 98 0.35 1.95 8.61
CA PHE A 98 1.76 1.81 8.99
C PHE A 98 2.54 3.12 8.79
N TRP A 99 2.36 3.80 7.67
CA TRP A 99 3.02 5.09 7.44
C TRP A 99 2.58 6.17 8.43
N SER A 100 1.33 6.15 8.89
CA SER A 100 0.86 7.08 9.91
C SER A 100 1.52 6.79 11.26
N GLN A 101 1.61 5.52 11.67
CA GLN A 101 2.28 5.15 12.91
C GLN A 101 3.78 5.50 12.88
N ILE A 102 4.47 5.21 11.78
CA ILE A 102 5.89 5.58 11.60
C ILE A 102 6.04 7.10 11.69
N THR A 103 5.19 7.87 11.01
CA THR A 103 5.24 9.33 11.05
C THR A 103 5.03 9.86 12.47
N LEU A 104 4.01 9.39 13.16
CA LEU A 104 3.67 9.83 14.51
C LEU A 104 4.73 9.41 15.53
N GLY A 105 5.26 8.20 15.42
CA GLY A 105 6.31 7.71 16.31
C GLY A 105 7.58 8.55 16.22
N PHE A 106 8.02 8.89 15.00
CA PHE A 106 9.16 9.79 14.82
C PHE A 106 8.86 11.22 15.28
N ALA A 107 7.64 11.73 15.06
CA ALA A 107 7.24 13.05 15.56
C ALA A 107 7.25 13.13 17.09
N GLN A 108 6.83 12.06 17.77
CA GLN A 108 6.81 11.96 19.23
C GLN A 108 8.19 11.75 19.85
N SER A 109 9.15 11.22 19.10
CA SER A 109 10.52 11.03 19.60
C SER A 109 11.27 12.33 19.83
N GLU A 110 10.76 13.47 19.34
CA GLU A 110 11.39 14.81 19.35
C GLU A 110 12.80 14.86 18.72
N ILE A 111 13.25 13.76 18.09
CA ILE A 111 14.52 13.65 17.38
C ILE A 111 14.27 13.90 15.89
N TRP A 112 14.62 15.10 15.44
CA TRP A 112 14.38 15.57 14.08
C TRP A 112 15.43 15.05 13.10
N GLY A 113 15.22 13.82 12.62
CA GLY A 113 15.99 13.22 11.52
C GLY A 113 15.38 13.48 10.14
N THR A 114 16.11 13.10 9.09
CA THR A 114 15.64 13.18 7.69
C THR A 114 14.36 12.39 7.43
N GLY A 115 14.07 11.37 8.26
CA GLY A 115 12.80 10.63 8.23
C GLY A 115 11.56 11.52 8.37
N MET A 116 11.64 12.61 9.13
CA MET A 116 10.52 13.56 9.30
C MET A 116 10.21 14.37 8.05
N ALA A 117 11.15 14.49 7.10
CA ALA A 117 10.86 15.08 5.79
C ALA A 117 10.21 14.07 4.82
N ILE A 118 10.33 12.77 5.10
CA ILE A 118 9.97 11.70 4.18
C ILE A 118 8.66 11.02 4.60
N TYR A 119 8.58 10.50 5.83
CA TYR A 119 7.45 9.67 6.28
C TYR A 119 6.09 10.38 6.22
N PRO A 120 5.94 11.67 6.59
CA PRO A 120 4.67 12.38 6.43
C PRO A 120 4.21 12.44 4.97
N VAL A 121 5.15 12.60 4.04
CA VAL A 121 4.85 12.63 2.60
C VAL A 121 4.41 11.26 2.11
N LEU A 122 5.07 10.18 2.57
CA LEU A 122 4.67 8.81 2.25
C LEU A 122 3.27 8.50 2.76
N PHE A 123 2.97 8.89 4.01
CA PHE A 123 1.64 8.80 4.59
C PHE A 123 0.60 9.56 3.76
N ALA A 124 0.83 10.83 3.43
CA ALA A 124 -0.10 11.64 2.65
C ALA A 124 -0.35 11.05 1.25
N LEU A 125 0.72 10.57 0.59
CA LEU A 125 0.62 9.95 -0.73
C LEU A 125 -0.15 8.62 -0.66
N ASP A 126 -0.01 7.86 0.42
CA ASP A 126 -0.75 6.61 0.56
C ASP A 126 -2.22 6.84 0.91
N ALA A 127 -2.52 7.84 1.73
CA ALA A 127 -3.88 8.30 1.96
C ALA A 127 -4.54 8.71 0.63
N TYR A 128 -3.84 9.45 -0.23
CA TYR A 128 -4.31 9.77 -1.58
C TYR A 128 -4.61 8.50 -2.41
N ASN A 129 -3.74 7.49 -2.36
CA ASN A 129 -3.97 6.22 -3.06
C ASN A 129 -5.20 5.47 -2.52
N VAL A 130 -5.48 5.54 -1.21
CA VAL A 130 -6.70 4.98 -0.62
C VAL A 130 -7.93 5.63 -1.24
N PHE A 131 -8.00 6.96 -1.24
CA PHE A 131 -9.14 7.68 -1.83
C PHE A 131 -9.31 7.33 -3.30
N ARG A 132 -8.22 7.34 -4.08
CA ARG A 132 -8.26 6.96 -5.50
C ARG A 132 -8.79 5.53 -5.71
N ALA A 133 -8.31 4.57 -4.93
CA ALA A 133 -8.72 3.18 -5.04
C ALA A 133 -10.20 2.96 -4.64
N ILE A 134 -10.70 3.71 -3.65
CA ILE A 134 -12.12 3.70 -3.26
C ILE A 134 -12.98 4.31 -4.36
N THR A 135 -12.57 5.43 -4.96
CA THR A 135 -13.29 6.02 -6.10
C THR A 135 -13.37 5.05 -7.28
N ASP A 136 -12.27 4.34 -7.59
CA ASP A 136 -12.27 3.30 -8.62
C ASP A 136 -13.26 2.17 -8.29
N ALA A 137 -13.36 1.77 -7.01
CA ALA A 137 -14.31 0.76 -6.56
C ALA A 137 -15.76 1.22 -6.76
N ALA A 138 -16.08 2.44 -6.34
CA ALA A 138 -17.42 3.02 -6.48
C ALA A 138 -17.84 3.14 -7.96
N ILE A 139 -16.92 3.49 -8.87
CA ILE A 139 -17.21 3.55 -10.31
C ILE A 139 -17.56 2.15 -10.84
N ILE A 140 -16.80 1.13 -10.45
CA ILE A 140 -17.04 -0.25 -10.89
C ILE A 140 -18.38 -0.78 -10.35
N ASP A 141 -18.68 -0.51 -9.09
CA ASP A 141 -19.96 -0.90 -8.46
C ASP A 141 -21.16 -0.24 -9.14
N ASN A 142 -21.05 1.06 -9.45
CA ASN A 142 -22.09 1.78 -10.18
C ASN A 142 -22.32 1.23 -11.59
N HIS A 143 -21.26 0.83 -12.30
CA HIS A 143 -21.38 0.20 -13.61
C HIS A 143 -22.04 -1.17 -13.53
N PHE A 144 -21.70 -1.95 -12.50
CA PHE A 144 -22.34 -3.24 -12.27
C PHE A 144 -23.84 -3.09 -11.96
N ASN A 145 -24.20 -2.16 -11.07
CA ASN A 145 -25.60 -1.89 -10.72
C ASN A 145 -26.43 -1.43 -11.93
N ARG A 146 -25.87 -0.60 -12.81
CA ARG A 146 -26.54 -0.19 -14.07
C ARG A 146 -26.73 -1.36 -15.03
N ALA A 147 -25.72 -2.21 -15.20
CA ALA A 147 -25.85 -3.39 -16.05
C ALA A 147 -26.91 -4.39 -15.54
N VAL A 148 -27.11 -4.45 -14.22
CA VAL A 148 -28.18 -5.25 -13.59
C VAL A 148 -29.56 -4.59 -13.78
N SER A 149 -29.66 -3.26 -13.68
CA SER A 149 -30.93 -2.55 -13.89
C SER A 149 -31.40 -2.58 -15.34
N ASP A 150 -30.47 -2.54 -16.28
CA ASP A 150 -30.72 -2.49 -17.73
C ASP A 150 -30.87 -3.90 -18.32
N GLY A 151 -31.44 -4.86 -17.57
CA GLY A 151 -31.56 -6.28 -17.91
C GLY A 151 -31.99 -6.54 -19.37
N PRO A 152 -31.66 -7.74 -19.93
CA PRO A 152 -31.74 -7.98 -21.37
C PRO A 152 -33.11 -7.55 -21.90
N ALA A 153 -33.11 -6.67 -22.89
CA ALA A 153 -34.33 -6.27 -23.58
C ALA A 153 -35.06 -7.57 -23.95
N ASN A 154 -36.26 -7.77 -23.38
CA ASN A 154 -37.09 -8.91 -23.69
C ASN A 154 -37.23 -8.98 -25.22
N PRO A 155 -36.88 -10.12 -25.86
CA PRO A 155 -37.02 -10.28 -27.30
C PRO A 155 -38.48 -10.18 -27.76
#